data_AF-A0A398CPD2-F1
#
_entry.id   AF-A0A398CPD2-F1
#
_cell.length_a   1.000
_cell.length_b   1.000
_cell.length_c   1.000
_cell.angle_alpha   90.00
_cell.angle_beta   90.00
_cell.angle_gamma   90.00
#
_symmetry.space_group_name_H-M   'P 1'
#
loop_
_entity.id
_entity.type
_entity.pdbx_description
1 polymer ?
#
loop_
_entity_poly.entity_id
_entity_poly.type
_entity_poly.pdbx_seq_one_letter_code
_entity_poly.pdbx_strand_id
1 'polypeptide(L)'
;MKNAWSIKQWGVLLLCAVTLSACSAKSGTSSGEGTSTATGATAVQSSEAATNVQLASVDLTEKIEYDDDDAYTDWSAANPTVIKLSGASATVDGSGAEAKGGTITITAAGTYAVSGKLDEGQIVVNVPDKGVVRLVLNGAEIHNSSSSAIYVEEAGKTIISLPEGTENVVSDGTAYVYPDASTDEPNAAIFSKDDLTINGTGKLVVEGNYNNGITSKDDLKITGGALEIHAKDDGLMGRDLVAVQEGDITVEAGGHGIKTTNDAEDSLGVIAVAGGTFDIDSGEDALHSSGGIQIAGGNFAIAAGDDGIHADVAIAIAGGTIDIANSNEGIEAPTIAISDGKISVVASDDGVNVAGGSDETAAADGPPGGNESGADSGRKLTISGGYLAVDAQGDGLDANGSIEMTGGTVIVNGPTENGNGALDYDGTFVMTGGFLVAAGSSGMAQATSEQSTQSGVLMTYPQTQQAGTIVHLEDSDGNAIITFAPSKNYQSVFVSSPNLKKDASYALYSGGASTGNDANGLYDGGEYQGGTKVVEYTVSSVVTWLNESGVTEARSGMMGGGGGPGGGNRGQGGGGGDRMPPDGNGERPQRVQ
;
A
#
# COMPACT_ATOMS: atom_id res chain seq x y z
N MET A 1 -54.50 -4.81 -36.62
CA MET A 1 -53.74 -4.26 -37.77
C MET A 1 -52.38 -4.94 -37.74
N LYS A 2 -52.14 -5.96 -38.58
CA LYS A 2 -51.24 -5.93 -39.77
C LYS A 2 -49.81 -5.53 -39.35
N ASN A 3 -48.75 -6.34 -39.37
CA ASN A 3 -48.21 -7.41 -40.26
C ASN A 3 -47.33 -8.37 -39.40
N ALA A 4 -47.25 -9.71 -39.53
CA ALA A 4 -46.99 -10.66 -40.63
C ALA A 4 -45.51 -10.88 -41.05
N TRP A 5 -45.00 -12.08 -40.69
CA TRP A 5 -44.16 -13.04 -41.47
C TRP A 5 -42.65 -12.74 -41.73
N SER A 6 -41.72 -13.69 -41.90
CA SER A 6 -41.67 -15.18 -42.05
C SER A 6 -40.19 -15.67 -41.90
N ILE A 7 -39.87 -16.83 -41.28
CA ILE A 7 -39.44 -18.13 -41.90
C ILE A 7 -38.18 -18.02 -42.83
N LYS A 8 -37.04 -18.75 -42.71
CA LYS A 8 -36.80 -20.22 -42.73
C LYS A 8 -35.31 -20.57 -42.47
N GLN A 9 -35.10 -21.75 -41.89
CA GLN A 9 -34.00 -22.76 -41.94
C GLN A 9 -32.68 -22.46 -42.70
N TRP A 10 -31.57 -23.09 -42.27
CA TRP A 10 -30.78 -24.12 -42.98
C TRP A 10 -29.81 -24.75 -41.96
N GLY A 11 -29.71 -26.08 -41.95
CA GLY A 11 -28.78 -26.82 -41.09
C GLY A 11 -27.54 -27.25 -41.86
N VAL A 12 -26.42 -27.47 -41.15
CA VAL A 12 -25.32 -28.35 -41.60
C VAL A 12 -24.78 -29.11 -40.39
N LEU A 13 -24.79 -30.42 -40.59
CA LEU A 13 -24.22 -31.50 -39.80
C LEU A 13 -22.68 -31.44 -39.89
N LEU A 14 -21.94 -31.58 -38.78
CA LEU A 14 -20.61 -32.20 -38.86
C LEU A 14 -20.31 -33.04 -37.61
N LEU A 15 -20.14 -34.32 -37.90
CA LEU A 15 -19.85 -35.44 -37.03
C LEU A 15 -18.34 -35.69 -37.11
N CYS A 16 -17.62 -35.78 -35.99
CA CYS A 16 -16.32 -36.45 -35.93
C CYS A 16 -16.03 -36.88 -34.49
N ALA A 17 -16.38 -38.13 -34.21
CA ALA A 17 -15.86 -38.90 -33.09
C ALA A 17 -14.52 -39.52 -33.49
N VAL A 18 -13.50 -39.44 -32.64
CA VAL A 18 -12.36 -40.37 -32.68
C VAL A 18 -12.08 -40.86 -31.27
N THR A 19 -11.99 -42.18 -31.19
CA THR A 19 -12.00 -43.06 -30.03
C THR A 19 -10.64 -43.17 -29.34
N LEU A 20 -10.70 -43.40 -28.02
CA LEU A 20 -9.62 -43.98 -27.22
C LEU A 20 -9.11 -45.29 -27.84
N SER A 21 -7.79 -45.52 -27.77
CA SER A 21 -7.23 -46.88 -27.69
C SER A 21 -5.94 -46.88 -26.89
N ALA A 22 -5.93 -47.80 -25.92
CA ALA A 22 -4.95 -47.99 -24.88
C ALA A 22 -3.74 -48.83 -25.34
N CYS A 23 -2.70 -48.75 -24.51
CA CYS A 23 -1.40 -49.42 -24.57
C CYS A 23 -1.43 -50.93 -24.86
N SER A 24 -0.36 -51.42 -25.50
CA SER A 24 0.18 -52.77 -25.25
C SER A 24 1.67 -52.90 -25.62
N ALA A 25 2.48 -53.05 -24.57
CA ALA A 25 3.59 -53.99 -24.35
C ALA A 25 4.72 -54.20 -25.39
N LYS A 26 5.93 -53.78 -24.95
CA LYS A 26 7.10 -54.63 -24.56
C LYS A 26 7.66 -55.64 -25.57
N SER A 27 8.94 -55.46 -25.95
CA SER A 27 10.08 -56.37 -25.76
C SER A 27 11.21 -56.10 -26.77
N GLY A 28 12.47 -56.33 -26.38
CA GLY A 28 13.55 -56.54 -27.35
C GLY A 28 14.92 -55.97 -26.99
N THR A 29 15.67 -56.68 -26.16
CA THR A 29 17.10 -56.52 -25.87
C THR A 29 17.99 -56.85 -27.09
N SER A 30 19.07 -56.11 -27.35
CA SER A 30 20.41 -56.66 -27.68
C SER A 30 21.53 -55.61 -27.87
N SER A 31 22.55 -55.70 -27.00
CA SER A 31 24.01 -55.66 -27.23
C SER A 31 24.68 -54.68 -28.22
N GLY A 32 25.72 -54.00 -27.73
CA GLY A 32 26.88 -53.57 -28.53
C GLY A 32 27.79 -52.58 -27.80
N GLU A 33 28.94 -53.03 -27.28
CA GLU A 33 30.05 -52.18 -26.83
C GLU A 33 30.77 -51.52 -28.02
N GLY A 34 31.26 -50.28 -27.84
CA GLY A 34 32.08 -49.60 -28.84
C GLY A 34 32.50 -48.17 -28.46
N THR A 35 33.79 -48.00 -28.22
CA THR A 35 34.56 -46.88 -27.68
C THR A 35 34.57 -45.55 -28.49
N SER A 36 34.83 -44.45 -27.77
CA SER A 36 35.54 -43.18 -28.11
C SER A 36 34.81 -41.96 -28.71
N THR A 37 34.93 -40.85 -27.95
CA THR A 37 35.09 -39.42 -28.31
C THR A 37 34.25 -38.81 -29.44
N ALA A 38 33.38 -37.85 -29.08
CA ALA A 38 33.58 -36.41 -29.28
C ALA A 38 32.24 -35.65 -29.30
N THR A 39 32.26 -34.45 -28.71
CA THR A 39 31.37 -33.30 -29.01
C THR A 39 29.87 -33.46 -28.75
N GLY A 40 29.45 -33.07 -27.54
CA GLY A 40 28.04 -32.82 -27.21
C GLY A 40 27.76 -31.33 -27.12
N ALA A 41 27.31 -30.73 -28.23
CA ALA A 41 26.52 -29.51 -28.18
C ALA A 41 25.17 -29.87 -27.57
N THR A 42 24.90 -29.42 -26.35
CA THR A 42 23.61 -29.62 -25.71
C THR A 42 22.64 -28.60 -26.30
N ALA A 43 21.73 -29.10 -27.12
CA ALA A 43 20.53 -28.38 -27.53
C ALA A 43 19.72 -28.02 -26.27
N VAL A 44 19.50 -26.73 -26.07
CA VAL A 44 18.53 -26.20 -25.12
C VAL A 44 17.15 -26.65 -25.61
N GLN A 45 16.57 -27.63 -24.92
CA GLN A 45 15.14 -27.86 -25.02
C GLN A 45 14.45 -26.78 -24.18
N SER A 46 13.79 -25.88 -24.89
CA SER A 46 12.74 -25.00 -24.37
C SER A 46 11.63 -25.87 -23.78
N SER A 47 11.54 -25.93 -22.46
CA SER A 47 10.31 -26.36 -21.79
C SER A 47 9.46 -25.12 -21.53
N GLU A 48 8.50 -24.90 -22.42
CA GLU A 48 7.30 -24.14 -22.08
C GLU A 48 6.52 -24.93 -21.02
N ALA A 49 6.42 -24.35 -19.83
CA ALA A 49 5.25 -24.31 -18.96
C ALA A 49 5.70 -23.72 -17.62
N ALA A 50 5.93 -22.40 -17.59
CA ALA A 50 5.82 -21.67 -16.33
C ALA A 50 4.34 -21.74 -15.95
N THR A 51 4.02 -22.55 -14.95
CA THR A 51 2.76 -22.44 -14.23
C THR A 51 2.70 -21.02 -13.68
N ASN A 52 1.77 -20.21 -14.19
CA ASN A 52 1.41 -18.91 -13.64
C ASN A 52 1.18 -19.09 -12.13
N VAL A 53 2.13 -18.65 -11.31
CA VAL A 53 1.85 -18.34 -9.91
C VAL A 53 0.92 -17.14 -9.98
N GLN A 54 -0.33 -17.37 -9.61
CA GLN A 54 -1.42 -16.40 -9.66
C GLN A 54 -1.22 -15.38 -8.54
N LEU A 55 -0.33 -14.41 -8.76
CA LEU A 55 -0.11 -13.22 -7.91
C LEU A 55 -0.82 -11.98 -8.48
N ALA A 56 -1.92 -12.20 -9.19
CA ALA A 56 -2.85 -11.16 -9.63
C ALA A 56 -4.27 -11.70 -9.49
N SER A 57 -4.77 -11.81 -8.26
CA SER A 57 -6.21 -11.99 -8.00
C SER A 57 -6.98 -10.68 -8.14
N VAL A 58 -6.31 -9.52 -7.98
CA VAL A 58 -6.92 -8.20 -8.08
C VAL A 58 -6.41 -7.46 -9.32
N ASP A 59 -7.32 -7.10 -10.23
CA ASP A 59 -7.01 -6.22 -11.36
C ASP A 59 -7.09 -4.75 -10.91
N LEU A 60 -5.97 -4.22 -10.41
CA LEU A 60 -5.84 -2.81 -10.04
C LEU A 60 -5.84 -1.84 -11.24
N THR A 61 -6.15 -2.32 -12.45
CA THR A 61 -6.38 -1.46 -13.62
C THR A 61 -7.87 -1.26 -13.91
N GLU A 62 -8.75 -1.97 -13.21
CA GLU A 62 -10.19 -1.72 -13.27
C GLU A 62 -10.49 -0.31 -12.77
N LYS A 63 -11.35 0.40 -13.49
CA LYS A 63 -11.74 1.74 -13.12
C LYS A 63 -12.87 1.65 -12.11
N ILE A 64 -12.70 2.31 -10.97
CA ILE A 64 -13.79 2.50 -10.03
C ILE A 64 -14.93 3.26 -10.70
N GLU A 65 -16.11 2.66 -10.69
CA GLU A 65 -17.33 3.26 -11.20
C GLU A 65 -18.01 4.11 -10.11
N TYR A 66 -18.39 5.33 -10.47
CA TYR A 66 -19.21 6.21 -9.65
C TYR A 66 -20.56 6.38 -10.33
N ASP A 67 -21.62 6.14 -9.58
CA ASP A 67 -23.00 6.30 -10.05
C ASP A 67 -23.39 7.78 -10.09
N ASP A 68 -24.45 8.10 -10.85
CA ASP A 68 -24.99 9.47 -10.93
C ASP A 68 -25.38 10.03 -9.54
N ASP A 69 -25.75 9.15 -8.59
CA ASP A 69 -26.15 9.54 -7.24
C ASP A 69 -24.97 9.67 -6.25
N ASP A 70 -23.78 9.18 -6.61
CA ASP A 70 -22.56 9.41 -5.83
C ASP A 70 -22.13 10.88 -5.89
N ALA A 71 -22.51 11.58 -6.97
CA ALA A 71 -22.23 13.00 -7.16
C ALA A 71 -23.13 13.89 -6.27
N TYR A 72 -22.54 14.96 -5.71
CA TYR A 72 -23.32 15.96 -5.02
C TYR A 72 -24.22 16.74 -5.99
N THR A 73 -25.52 16.71 -5.75
CA THR A 73 -26.52 17.50 -6.48
C THR A 73 -27.27 18.44 -5.55
N ASP A 74 -27.84 19.54 -6.06
CA ASP A 74 -28.69 20.42 -5.25
C ASP A 74 -29.90 19.65 -4.71
N TRP A 75 -29.91 19.45 -3.40
CA TRP A 75 -30.93 18.69 -2.68
C TRP A 75 -32.18 19.51 -2.38
N SER A 76 -32.11 20.84 -2.41
CA SER A 76 -33.21 21.71 -1.98
C SER A 76 -34.43 21.60 -2.91
N ALA A 77 -34.20 21.34 -4.19
CA ALA A 77 -35.24 21.12 -5.20
C ALA A 77 -35.90 19.73 -5.12
N ALA A 78 -35.35 18.80 -4.32
CA ALA A 78 -35.87 17.44 -4.19
C ALA A 78 -37.09 17.32 -3.25
N ASN A 79 -37.59 18.44 -2.70
CA ASN A 79 -38.63 18.48 -1.67
C ASN A 79 -38.31 17.52 -0.50
N PRO A 80 -37.17 17.74 0.18
CA PRO A 80 -36.70 16.81 1.20
C PRO A 80 -37.69 16.73 2.38
N THR A 81 -37.73 15.57 3.03
CA THR A 81 -38.29 15.47 4.38
C THR A 81 -37.32 16.18 5.34
N VAL A 82 -37.83 17.14 6.10
CA VAL A 82 -37.02 17.98 6.99
C VAL A 82 -37.02 17.38 8.39
N ILE A 83 -35.83 17.11 8.92
CA ILE A 83 -35.61 16.61 10.28
C ILE A 83 -34.88 17.70 11.07
N LYS A 84 -35.53 18.24 12.10
CA LYS A 84 -34.93 19.23 13.00
C LYS A 84 -34.66 18.59 14.35
N LEU A 85 -33.38 18.48 14.69
CA LEU A 85 -32.88 17.98 15.95
C LEU A 85 -32.96 19.08 17.01
N SER A 86 -33.40 18.75 18.22
CA SER A 86 -33.65 19.70 19.31
C SER A 86 -33.45 19.05 20.68
N GLY A 87 -32.19 18.93 21.09
CA GLY A 87 -31.78 18.38 22.36
C GLY A 87 -32.05 16.87 22.41
N ALA A 88 -32.96 16.41 23.26
CA ALA A 88 -33.31 14.99 23.39
C ALA A 88 -34.40 14.52 22.40
N SER A 89 -34.72 15.30 21.37
CA SER A 89 -35.84 15.00 20.46
C SER A 89 -35.60 15.53 19.06
N ALA A 90 -36.44 15.12 18.11
CA ALA A 90 -36.47 15.65 16.76
C ALA A 90 -37.91 15.86 16.28
N THR A 91 -38.09 16.80 15.35
CA THR A 91 -39.35 16.98 14.61
C THR A 91 -39.14 16.59 13.15
N VAL A 92 -40.15 15.96 12.57
CA VAL A 92 -40.16 15.52 11.16
C VAL A 92 -41.27 16.26 10.42
N ASP A 93 -40.92 16.95 9.34
CA ASP A 93 -41.84 17.60 8.41
C ASP A 93 -41.66 16.98 7.01
N GLY A 94 -42.57 16.09 6.65
CA GLY A 94 -42.49 15.26 5.44
C GLY A 94 -42.94 13.83 5.69
N SER A 95 -42.52 12.91 4.83
CA SER A 95 -42.85 11.48 4.89
C SER A 95 -41.60 10.61 4.91
N GLY A 96 -41.75 9.34 5.25
CA GLY A 96 -40.65 8.36 5.20
C GLY A 96 -39.76 8.33 6.44
N ALA A 97 -39.91 9.27 7.37
CA ALA A 97 -39.23 9.25 8.67
C ALA A 97 -40.19 9.40 9.85
N GLU A 98 -39.86 8.80 10.98
CA GLU A 98 -40.54 8.97 12.27
C GLU A 98 -39.49 9.27 13.35
N ALA A 99 -39.77 10.23 14.25
CA ALA A 99 -38.93 10.51 15.40
C ALA A 99 -39.64 10.06 16.69
N LYS A 100 -39.01 9.17 17.45
CA LYS A 100 -39.56 8.62 18.69
C LYS A 100 -38.45 8.31 19.70
N GLY A 101 -38.54 8.94 20.87
CA GLY A 101 -37.67 8.62 22.01
C GLY A 101 -36.17 8.86 21.75
N GLY A 102 -35.82 9.88 20.96
CA GLY A 102 -34.44 10.16 20.56
C GLY A 102 -33.99 9.40 19.30
N THR A 103 -34.73 8.39 18.85
CA THR A 103 -34.44 7.69 17.60
C THR A 103 -35.23 8.30 16.44
N ILE A 104 -34.56 8.58 15.32
CA ILE A 104 -35.17 8.96 14.05
C ILE A 104 -35.04 7.78 13.10
N THR A 105 -36.14 7.12 12.77
CA THR A 105 -36.16 5.96 11.88
C THR A 105 -36.65 6.37 10.49
N ILE A 106 -35.81 6.17 9.48
CA ILE A 106 -36.09 6.37 8.06
C ILE A 106 -36.46 5.02 7.44
N THR A 107 -37.63 4.96 6.81
CA THR A 107 -38.27 3.73 6.31
C THR A 107 -38.60 3.75 4.82
N ALA A 108 -38.26 4.83 4.12
CA ALA A 108 -38.48 4.96 2.69
C ALA A 108 -37.27 5.61 2.00
N ALA A 109 -37.05 5.25 0.73
CA ALA A 109 -36.12 5.96 -0.13
C ALA A 109 -36.49 7.45 -0.26
N GLY A 110 -35.50 8.31 -0.40
CA GLY A 110 -35.73 9.75 -0.53
C GLY A 110 -34.61 10.60 0.06
N THR A 111 -34.84 11.92 0.07
CA THR A 111 -33.91 12.91 0.61
C THR A 111 -34.40 13.43 1.96
N TYR A 112 -33.50 13.44 2.94
CA TYR A 112 -33.77 13.81 4.32
C TYR A 112 -32.80 14.92 4.73
N ALA A 113 -33.31 16.13 4.96
CA ALA A 113 -32.50 17.28 5.37
C ALA A 113 -32.46 17.38 6.89
N VAL A 114 -31.30 17.10 7.47
CA VAL A 114 -31.08 17.04 8.92
C VAL A 114 -30.35 18.30 9.38
N SER A 115 -30.82 18.93 10.45
CA SER A 115 -30.19 20.13 11.02
C SER A 115 -30.46 20.25 12.52
N GLY A 116 -29.62 21.00 13.23
CA GLY A 116 -29.72 21.19 14.67
C GLY A 116 -28.96 20.12 15.46
N LYS A 117 -29.23 20.02 16.76
CA LYS A 117 -28.49 19.13 17.67
C LYS A 117 -29.36 18.08 18.33
N LEU A 118 -28.91 16.83 18.29
CA LEU A 118 -29.43 15.69 19.05
C LEU A 118 -28.39 15.31 20.12
N ASP A 119 -28.68 15.64 21.38
CA ASP A 119 -27.76 15.42 22.50
C ASP A 119 -27.60 13.93 22.84
N GLU A 120 -28.67 13.15 22.65
CA GLU A 120 -28.67 11.70 22.82
C GLU A 120 -29.72 11.09 21.90
N GLY A 121 -29.27 10.25 20.97
CA GLY A 121 -30.16 9.54 20.06
C GLY A 121 -29.46 9.06 18.80
N GLN A 122 -30.23 8.51 17.88
CA GLN A 122 -29.70 7.83 16.70
C GLN A 122 -30.55 8.12 15.48
N ILE A 123 -29.91 8.26 14.31
CA ILE A 123 -30.60 8.12 13.03
C ILE A 123 -30.44 6.67 12.58
N VAL A 124 -31.58 6.00 12.35
CA VAL A 124 -31.63 4.63 11.83
C VAL A 124 -32.20 4.66 10.41
N VAL A 125 -31.46 4.16 9.44
CA VAL A 125 -31.94 3.94 8.07
C VAL A 125 -32.27 2.46 7.91
N ASN A 126 -33.55 2.16 7.72
CA ASN A 126 -34.07 0.82 7.55
C ASN A 126 -35.13 0.84 6.43
N VAL A 127 -34.67 0.70 5.19
CA VAL A 127 -35.45 0.76 3.95
C VAL A 127 -35.41 -0.61 3.25
N PRO A 128 -36.31 -1.55 3.62
CA PRO A 128 -36.32 -2.93 3.10
C PRO A 128 -36.48 -3.05 1.59
N ASP A 129 -37.09 -2.04 0.96
CA ASP A 129 -37.27 -1.99 -0.49
C ASP A 129 -35.96 -1.63 -1.24
N LYS A 130 -34.82 -1.55 -0.53
CA LYS A 130 -33.47 -1.34 -1.07
C LYS A 130 -33.38 -0.14 -2.01
N GLY A 131 -34.02 0.96 -1.65
CA GLY A 131 -33.91 2.23 -2.37
C GLY A 131 -32.81 3.13 -1.81
N VAL A 132 -32.48 4.17 -2.57
CA VAL A 132 -31.45 5.15 -2.20
C VAL A 132 -31.96 6.13 -1.14
N VAL A 133 -31.18 6.31 -0.08
CA VAL A 133 -31.46 7.28 0.99
C VAL A 133 -30.37 8.33 1.00
N ARG A 134 -30.77 9.59 0.81
CA ARG A 134 -29.84 10.73 0.90
C ARG A 134 -30.05 11.48 2.20
N LEU A 135 -29.09 11.39 3.11
CA LEU A 135 -28.99 12.17 4.34
C LEU A 135 -28.22 13.46 4.06
N VAL A 136 -28.90 14.59 4.03
CA VAL A 136 -28.26 15.89 3.90
C VAL A 136 -27.98 16.43 5.30
N LEU A 137 -26.72 16.42 5.73
CA LEU A 137 -26.31 16.96 7.02
C LEU A 137 -26.05 18.46 6.85
N ASN A 138 -27.00 19.29 7.31
CA ASN A 138 -27.02 20.73 7.07
C ASN A 138 -26.87 21.50 8.40
N GLY A 139 -25.70 21.37 9.03
CA GLY A 139 -25.46 21.88 10.37
C GLY A 139 -26.07 20.96 11.44
N ALA A 140 -25.85 19.65 11.29
CA ALA A 140 -26.34 18.62 12.20
C ALA A 140 -25.26 18.19 13.20
N GLU A 141 -25.61 18.13 14.48
CA GLU A 141 -24.81 17.52 15.54
C GLU A 141 -25.60 16.33 16.12
N ILE A 142 -25.04 15.12 16.07
CA ILE A 142 -25.73 13.89 16.49
C ILE A 142 -24.81 13.11 17.43
N HIS A 143 -25.26 12.91 18.67
CA HIS A 143 -24.54 12.09 19.65
C HIS A 143 -25.36 10.89 20.11
N ASN A 144 -24.70 9.74 20.26
CA ASN A 144 -25.27 8.56 20.91
C ASN A 144 -24.28 7.91 21.88
N SER A 145 -24.51 8.03 23.17
CA SER A 145 -23.62 7.48 24.20
C SER A 145 -23.58 5.94 24.30
N SER A 146 -24.43 5.22 23.56
CA SER A 146 -24.62 3.76 23.75
C SER A 146 -24.67 2.91 22.47
N SER A 147 -24.56 3.53 21.30
CA SER A 147 -24.51 2.88 19.99
C SER A 147 -24.03 3.90 18.94
N SER A 148 -24.07 3.58 17.66
CA SER A 148 -23.78 4.52 16.58
C SER A 148 -24.73 5.71 16.61
N ALA A 149 -24.26 6.88 16.21
CA ALA A 149 -25.13 8.05 16.02
C ALA A 149 -25.88 7.98 14.68
N ILE A 150 -25.27 7.39 13.64
CA ILE A 150 -25.94 7.05 12.38
C ILE A 150 -25.75 5.55 12.15
N TYR A 151 -26.87 4.82 12.04
CA TYR A 151 -26.89 3.40 11.77
C TYR A 151 -27.76 3.10 10.54
N VAL A 152 -27.13 2.64 9.46
CA VAL A 152 -27.83 2.11 8.28
C VAL A 152 -27.95 0.60 8.46
N GLU A 153 -29.14 0.17 8.88
CA GLU A 153 -29.49 -1.23 9.06
C GLU A 153 -29.78 -1.91 7.73
N GLU A 154 -30.54 -1.24 6.85
CA GLU A 154 -30.65 -1.62 5.45
C GLU A 154 -31.06 -0.44 4.55
N ALA A 155 -30.47 -0.37 3.36
CA ALA A 155 -30.85 0.50 2.24
C ALA A 155 -30.34 -0.11 0.92
N GLY A 156 -30.68 0.48 -0.22
CA GLY A 156 -29.96 0.14 -1.46
C GLY A 156 -28.58 0.78 -1.50
N LYS A 157 -28.51 2.03 -1.05
CA LYS A 157 -27.32 2.84 -0.85
C LYS A 157 -27.71 3.99 0.07
N THR A 158 -26.83 4.39 0.98
CA THR A 158 -26.99 5.62 1.75
C THR A 158 -25.96 6.66 1.30
N ILE A 159 -26.41 7.88 1.04
CA ILE A 159 -25.56 9.00 0.64
C ILE A 159 -25.62 10.06 1.74
N ILE A 160 -24.49 10.36 2.36
CA ILE A 160 -24.30 11.49 3.27
C ILE A 160 -23.83 12.69 2.45
N SER A 161 -24.68 13.69 2.32
CA SER A 161 -24.37 14.92 1.61
C SER A 161 -24.08 16.07 2.56
N LEU A 162 -22.94 16.73 2.32
CA LEU A 162 -22.41 17.84 3.12
C LEU A 162 -22.56 19.14 2.34
N PRO A 163 -23.60 19.96 2.58
CA PRO A 163 -23.75 21.24 1.91
C PRO A 163 -22.59 22.18 2.22
N GLU A 164 -22.23 22.98 1.21
CA GLU A 164 -21.17 23.98 1.32
C GLU A 164 -21.39 24.91 2.53
N GLY A 165 -20.32 25.18 3.27
CA GLY A 165 -20.33 26.11 4.40
C GLY A 165 -21.03 25.58 5.65
N THR A 166 -21.39 24.29 5.68
CA THR A 166 -21.90 23.62 6.89
C THR A 166 -20.79 22.89 7.62
N GLU A 167 -20.94 22.78 8.94
CA GLU A 167 -20.15 21.89 9.78
C GLU A 167 -21.12 20.95 10.48
N ASN A 168 -20.81 19.66 10.42
CA ASN A 168 -21.64 18.59 10.95
C ASN A 168 -20.78 17.75 11.88
N VAL A 169 -21.37 17.27 12.98
CA VAL A 169 -20.66 16.45 13.97
C VAL A 169 -21.46 15.19 14.23
N VAL A 170 -20.80 14.04 14.16
CA VAL A 170 -21.37 12.74 14.51
C VAL A 170 -20.47 12.08 15.53
N SER A 171 -21.01 11.71 16.69
CA SER A 171 -20.21 11.11 17.76
C SER A 171 -20.94 9.97 18.46
N ASP A 172 -20.22 8.92 18.80
CA ASP A 172 -20.73 7.83 19.63
C ASP A 172 -20.15 7.86 21.06
N GLY A 173 -20.57 6.90 21.89
CA GLY A 173 -20.06 6.70 23.24
C GLY A 173 -18.85 5.78 23.29
N THR A 174 -18.18 5.70 24.43
CA THR A 174 -17.01 4.81 24.63
C THR A 174 -17.38 3.33 24.85
N ALA A 175 -18.67 3.00 24.88
CA ALA A 175 -19.17 1.65 25.09
C ALA A 175 -20.55 1.47 24.44
N TYR A 176 -20.72 0.38 23.69
CA TYR A 176 -22.00 0.05 23.07
C TYR A 176 -22.81 -0.92 23.90
N VAL A 177 -24.14 -0.78 23.81
CA VAL A 177 -25.11 -1.66 24.47
C VAL A 177 -25.81 -2.52 23.42
N TYR A 178 -25.44 -3.79 23.36
CA TYR A 178 -26.01 -4.77 22.43
C TYR A 178 -27.20 -5.54 23.03
N PRO A 179 -28.10 -6.09 22.19
CA PRO A 179 -29.21 -6.92 22.64
C PRO A 179 -28.75 -8.26 23.26
N ASP A 180 -27.61 -8.78 22.83
CA ASP A 180 -26.98 -10.00 23.34
C ASP A 180 -25.47 -9.98 23.14
N ALA A 181 -24.77 -10.94 23.75
CA ALA A 181 -23.31 -11.02 23.74
C ALA A 181 -22.70 -11.51 22.41
N SER A 182 -23.53 -11.97 21.46
CA SER A 182 -23.08 -12.38 20.12
C SER A 182 -23.22 -11.28 19.08
N THR A 183 -23.93 -10.21 19.39
CA THR A 183 -24.04 -9.04 18.54
C THR A 183 -22.83 -8.15 18.76
N ASP A 184 -22.14 -7.83 17.67
CA ASP A 184 -20.93 -7.00 17.61
C ASP A 184 -21.11 -5.79 16.67
N GLU A 185 -22.32 -5.59 16.14
CA GLU A 185 -22.69 -4.50 15.25
C GLU A 185 -23.89 -3.70 15.79
N PRO A 186 -23.95 -2.39 15.53
CA PRO A 186 -22.95 -1.60 14.79
C PRO A 186 -21.69 -1.34 15.62
N ASN A 187 -20.56 -1.00 14.99
CA ASN A 187 -19.27 -0.77 15.67
C ASN A 187 -18.51 0.48 15.16
N ALA A 188 -19.26 1.51 14.73
CA ALA A 188 -18.68 2.78 14.28
C ALA A 188 -19.63 3.94 14.57
N ALA A 189 -19.12 5.16 14.75
CA ALA A 189 -19.98 6.33 14.95
C ALA A 189 -20.96 6.54 13.79
N ILE A 190 -20.50 6.28 12.56
CA ILE A 190 -21.32 6.11 11.35
C ILE A 190 -21.13 4.68 10.87
N PHE A 191 -22.16 3.85 10.98
CA PHE A 191 -22.10 2.45 10.56
C PHE A 191 -23.17 2.14 9.51
N SER A 192 -22.78 1.47 8.44
CA SER A 192 -23.67 1.01 7.39
C SER A 192 -23.49 -0.46 7.07
N LYS A 193 -24.61 -1.18 6.94
CA LYS A 193 -24.63 -2.57 6.47
C LYS A 193 -24.65 -2.71 4.95
N ASP A 194 -24.93 -1.63 4.23
CA ASP A 194 -24.95 -1.55 2.77
C ASP A 194 -24.01 -0.42 2.30
N ASP A 195 -23.91 -0.19 1.00
CA ASP A 195 -23.13 0.88 0.38
C ASP A 195 -23.34 2.25 1.03
N LEU A 196 -22.23 2.94 1.29
CA LEU A 196 -22.19 4.28 1.84
C LEU A 196 -21.41 5.21 0.91
N THR A 197 -21.98 6.38 0.64
CA THR A 197 -21.30 7.45 -0.09
C THR A 197 -21.28 8.73 0.73
N ILE A 198 -20.17 9.45 0.71
CA ILE A 198 -20.02 10.79 1.29
C ILE A 198 -19.69 11.77 0.16
N ASN A 199 -20.43 12.87 0.07
CA ASN A 199 -20.23 13.86 -0.99
C ASN A 199 -20.53 15.29 -0.54
N GLY A 200 -20.17 16.25 -1.40
CA GLY A 200 -20.33 17.69 -1.15
C GLY A 200 -19.03 18.34 -0.73
N THR A 201 -19.13 19.56 -0.19
CA THR A 201 -17.96 20.38 0.18
C THR A 201 -18.03 20.91 1.61
N GLY A 202 -19.10 20.58 2.35
CA GLY A 202 -19.21 20.88 3.77
C GLY A 202 -18.23 20.05 4.62
N LYS A 203 -18.14 20.41 5.90
CA LYS A 203 -17.32 19.71 6.88
C LYS A 203 -18.12 18.65 7.63
N LEU A 204 -17.51 17.50 7.89
CA LEU A 204 -18.00 16.45 8.76
C LEU A 204 -16.89 16.07 9.75
N VAL A 205 -17.18 16.23 11.04
CA VAL A 205 -16.36 15.74 12.14
C VAL A 205 -16.99 14.45 12.67
N VAL A 206 -16.20 13.38 12.77
CA VAL A 206 -16.64 12.09 13.30
C VAL A 206 -15.79 11.70 14.50
N GLU A 207 -16.45 11.44 15.62
CA GLU A 207 -15.82 10.99 16.87
C GLU A 207 -16.25 9.55 17.15
N GLY A 208 -15.46 8.59 16.66
CA GLY A 208 -15.57 7.15 16.90
C GLY A 208 -14.89 6.78 18.23
N ASN A 209 -15.55 7.06 19.34
CA ASN A 209 -15.05 6.83 20.68
C ASN A 209 -15.08 5.34 21.10
N TYR A 210 -15.98 4.55 20.51
CA TYR A 210 -16.09 3.12 20.81
C TYR A 210 -15.07 2.28 20.05
N ASN A 211 -15.07 2.41 18.72
CA ASN A 211 -14.25 1.60 17.81
C ASN A 211 -13.93 2.41 16.55
N ASN A 212 -14.59 2.14 15.42
CA ASN A 212 -14.28 2.79 14.15
C ASN A 212 -14.94 4.17 14.03
N GLY A 213 -14.39 5.03 13.16
CA GLY A 213 -15.02 6.30 12.78
C GLY A 213 -16.22 6.08 11.86
N ILE A 214 -15.94 5.68 10.61
CA ILE A 214 -16.93 5.41 9.58
C ILE A 214 -16.74 4.00 9.06
N THR A 215 -17.81 3.21 9.02
CA THR A 215 -17.78 1.84 8.49
C THR A 215 -18.93 1.59 7.52
N SER A 216 -18.60 1.01 6.36
CA SER A 216 -19.52 0.32 5.46
C SER A 216 -19.17 -1.16 5.46
N LYS A 217 -20.18 -2.03 5.59
CA LYS A 217 -20.02 -3.47 5.41
C LYS A 217 -19.96 -3.87 3.94
N ASP A 218 -20.17 -2.95 3.01
CA ASP A 218 -19.96 -3.12 1.56
C ASP A 218 -19.02 -1.98 1.08
N ASP A 219 -19.40 -1.21 0.07
CA ASP A 219 -18.58 -0.12 -0.47
C ASP A 219 -18.67 1.16 0.39
N LEU A 220 -17.54 1.85 0.53
CA LEU A 220 -17.46 3.22 1.02
C LEU A 220 -16.86 4.12 -0.07
N LYS A 221 -17.65 5.06 -0.58
CA LYS A 221 -17.22 6.04 -1.58
C LYS A 221 -17.17 7.45 -1.01
N ILE A 222 -16.11 8.18 -1.31
CA ILE A 222 -15.95 9.60 -0.94
C ILE A 222 -15.71 10.38 -2.23
N THR A 223 -16.66 11.22 -2.60
CA THR A 223 -16.57 12.09 -3.79
C THR A 223 -16.30 13.55 -3.46
N GLY A 224 -16.17 13.88 -2.17
CA GLY A 224 -15.81 15.20 -1.68
C GLY A 224 -16.15 15.39 -0.21
N GLY A 225 -15.71 16.52 0.35
CA GLY A 225 -15.98 16.93 1.73
C GLY A 225 -14.69 17.30 2.45
N ALA A 226 -14.83 18.02 3.56
CA ALA A 226 -13.77 18.15 4.57
C ALA A 226 -14.09 17.18 5.72
N LEU A 227 -13.41 16.04 5.79
CA LEU A 227 -13.66 14.98 6.73
C LEU A 227 -12.58 14.98 7.82
N GLU A 228 -12.98 15.12 9.07
CA GLU A 228 -12.10 15.07 10.24
C GLU A 228 -12.56 13.90 11.11
N ILE A 229 -11.78 12.81 11.12
CA ILE A 229 -12.15 11.55 11.73
C ILE A 229 -11.21 11.24 12.89
N HIS A 230 -11.75 11.15 14.10
CA HIS A 230 -11.04 10.62 15.26
C HIS A 230 -11.66 9.28 15.62
N ALA A 231 -10.86 8.21 15.59
CA ALA A 231 -11.32 6.85 15.82
C ALA A 231 -10.47 6.14 16.87
N LYS A 232 -11.14 5.35 17.72
CA LYS A 232 -10.45 4.55 18.73
C LYS A 232 -9.69 3.37 18.11
N ASP A 233 -10.24 2.84 17.03
CA ASP A 233 -9.72 1.74 16.21
C ASP A 233 -9.51 2.28 14.78
N ASP A 234 -10.23 1.78 13.77
CA ASP A 234 -10.02 2.21 12.37
C ASP A 234 -10.75 3.52 12.02
N GLY A 235 -10.11 4.39 11.24
CA GLY A 235 -10.69 5.65 10.78
C GLY A 235 -11.84 5.45 9.79
N LEU A 236 -11.49 5.02 8.57
CA LEU A 236 -12.41 4.74 7.47
C LEU A 236 -12.34 3.26 7.09
N MET A 237 -13.47 2.56 7.15
CA MET A 237 -13.57 1.16 6.72
C MET A 237 -14.68 1.00 5.68
N GLY A 238 -14.34 0.40 4.54
CA GLY A 238 -15.29 -0.24 3.63
C GLY A 238 -14.89 -1.70 3.50
N ARG A 239 -15.81 -2.66 3.68
CA ARG A 239 -15.45 -4.08 3.61
C ARG A 239 -14.83 -4.40 2.24
N ASP A 240 -15.52 -4.00 1.19
CA ASP A 240 -15.21 -4.37 -0.20
C ASP A 240 -14.39 -3.29 -0.91
N LEU A 241 -14.72 -2.02 -0.66
CA LEU A 241 -14.10 -0.90 -1.33
C LEU A 241 -14.03 0.31 -0.40
N VAL A 242 -12.87 0.98 -0.38
CA VAL A 242 -12.79 2.40 -0.06
C VAL A 242 -12.33 3.14 -1.30
N ALA A 243 -13.21 3.94 -1.90
CA ALA A 243 -12.89 4.73 -3.07
C ALA A 243 -12.96 6.22 -2.79
N VAL A 244 -11.87 6.94 -3.07
CA VAL A 244 -11.79 8.40 -2.89
C VAL A 244 -11.55 9.08 -4.23
N GLN A 245 -12.52 9.87 -4.68
CA GLN A 245 -12.40 10.69 -5.88
C GLN A 245 -11.64 11.99 -5.60
N GLU A 246 -12.05 12.69 -4.54
CA GLU A 246 -11.46 13.93 -4.02
C GLU A 246 -11.97 14.18 -2.59
N GLY A 247 -11.37 15.15 -1.89
CA GLY A 247 -11.72 15.51 -0.51
C GLY A 247 -10.52 16.11 0.23
N ASP A 248 -10.79 16.68 1.41
CA ASP A 248 -9.79 17.04 2.41
C ASP A 248 -10.03 16.17 3.63
N ILE A 249 -9.17 15.17 3.87
CA ILE A 249 -9.43 14.06 4.79
C ILE A 249 -8.33 14.03 5.84
N THR A 250 -8.70 14.25 7.09
CA THR A 250 -7.84 14.08 8.26
C THR A 250 -8.32 12.89 9.08
N VAL A 251 -7.41 11.98 9.41
CA VAL A 251 -7.69 10.78 10.20
C VAL A 251 -6.69 10.67 11.35
N GLU A 252 -7.21 10.59 12.57
CA GLU A 252 -6.47 10.16 13.76
C GLU A 252 -7.09 8.85 14.24
N ALA A 253 -6.38 7.74 14.08
CA ALA A 253 -6.88 6.40 14.34
C ALA A 253 -5.97 5.64 15.31
N GLY A 254 -6.56 4.93 16.27
CA GLY A 254 -5.82 4.03 17.15
C GLY A 254 -5.39 2.73 16.46
N GLY A 255 -6.16 2.29 15.46
CA GLY A 255 -5.85 1.19 14.54
C GLY A 255 -5.37 1.74 13.20
N HIS A 256 -5.96 1.28 12.10
CA HIS A 256 -5.58 1.73 10.76
C HIS A 256 -6.26 3.04 10.36
N GLY A 257 -5.62 3.83 9.51
CA GLY A 257 -6.22 5.04 8.95
C GLY A 257 -7.40 4.71 8.03
N ILE A 258 -7.11 3.99 6.94
CA ILE A 258 -8.08 3.55 5.92
C ILE A 258 -7.93 2.04 5.72
N LYS A 259 -9.04 1.31 5.79
CA LYS A 259 -9.04 -0.16 5.77
C LYS A 259 -10.08 -0.78 4.85
N THR A 260 -9.71 -1.87 4.19
CA THR A 260 -10.66 -2.88 3.67
C THR A 260 -10.43 -4.24 4.32
N THR A 261 -11.48 -5.08 4.34
CA THR A 261 -11.46 -6.35 5.08
C THR A 261 -11.99 -7.56 4.31
N ASN A 262 -12.51 -7.40 3.09
CA ASN A 262 -12.93 -8.55 2.30
C ASN A 262 -11.71 -9.34 1.82
N ASP A 263 -11.58 -10.56 2.29
CA ASP A 263 -10.49 -11.50 1.99
C ASP A 263 -10.98 -12.68 1.13
N ALA A 264 -12.22 -12.64 0.65
CA ALA A 264 -12.74 -13.66 -0.25
C ALA A 264 -12.04 -13.56 -1.62
N GLU A 265 -11.52 -14.69 -2.08
CA GLU A 265 -10.69 -14.84 -3.31
C GLU A 265 -11.23 -14.15 -4.57
N ASP A 266 -12.56 -14.01 -4.72
CA ASP A 266 -13.23 -13.42 -5.89
C ASP A 266 -13.83 -12.02 -5.63
N SER A 267 -13.58 -11.44 -4.45
CA SER A 267 -14.09 -10.13 -4.06
C SER A 267 -13.16 -9.40 -3.08
N LEU A 268 -11.85 -9.57 -3.22
CA LEU A 268 -10.89 -8.96 -2.31
C LEU A 268 -11.08 -7.44 -2.20
N GLY A 269 -10.87 -6.93 -0.99
CA GLY A 269 -11.00 -5.53 -0.64
C GLY A 269 -10.03 -4.65 -1.43
N VAL A 270 -10.48 -3.47 -1.86
CA VAL A 270 -9.63 -2.51 -2.58
C VAL A 270 -9.72 -1.12 -1.97
N ILE A 271 -8.57 -0.47 -1.80
CA ILE A 271 -8.50 0.98 -1.59
C ILE A 271 -8.12 1.63 -2.91
N ALA A 272 -8.93 2.57 -3.40
CA ALA A 272 -8.69 3.27 -4.65
C ALA A 272 -8.76 4.78 -4.47
N VAL A 273 -7.64 5.46 -4.72
CA VAL A 273 -7.53 6.93 -4.58
C VAL A 273 -7.24 7.58 -5.92
N ALA A 274 -8.20 8.35 -6.42
CA ALA A 274 -8.02 9.17 -7.62
C ALA A 274 -7.39 10.52 -7.31
N GLY A 275 -7.66 11.09 -6.12
CA GLY A 275 -7.22 12.41 -5.70
C GLY A 275 -7.64 12.75 -4.27
N GLY A 276 -7.47 14.02 -3.88
CA GLY A 276 -7.74 14.51 -2.52
C GLY A 276 -6.47 14.86 -1.73
N THR A 277 -6.66 15.39 -0.53
CA THR A 277 -5.61 15.64 0.46
C THR A 277 -5.86 14.75 1.67
N PHE A 278 -4.81 14.14 2.19
CA PHE A 278 -4.85 13.20 3.30
C PHE A 278 -3.81 13.61 4.35
N ASP A 279 -4.23 13.70 5.60
CA ASP A 279 -3.38 13.82 6.79
C ASP A 279 -3.76 12.67 7.73
N ILE A 280 -2.91 11.65 7.82
CA ILE A 280 -3.22 10.39 8.50
C ILE A 280 -2.19 10.13 9.60
N ASP A 281 -2.67 10.05 10.83
CA ASP A 281 -1.95 9.56 12.01
C ASP A 281 -2.64 8.27 12.49
N SER A 282 -1.97 7.13 12.34
CA SER A 282 -2.50 5.80 12.67
C SER A 282 -1.61 5.05 13.65
N GLY A 283 -2.23 4.28 14.55
CA GLY A 283 -1.51 3.39 15.47
C GLY A 283 -0.99 2.12 14.80
N GLU A 284 -1.63 1.67 13.73
CA GLU A 284 -1.19 0.61 12.82
C GLU A 284 -0.94 1.22 11.44
N ASP A 285 -1.31 0.56 10.35
CA ASP A 285 -1.03 1.06 9.00
C ASP A 285 -1.89 2.27 8.64
N ALA A 286 -1.33 3.22 7.89
CA ALA A 286 -2.13 4.35 7.43
C ALA A 286 -3.14 3.93 6.35
N LEU A 287 -2.73 3.06 5.42
CA LEU A 287 -3.62 2.39 4.46
C LEU A 287 -3.37 0.88 4.53
N HIS A 288 -4.42 0.10 4.81
CA HIS A 288 -4.37 -1.35 4.87
C HIS A 288 -5.45 -1.99 4.00
N SER A 289 -5.07 -2.86 3.07
CA SER A 289 -6.02 -3.56 2.21
C SER A 289 -5.81 -5.07 2.22
N SER A 290 -6.87 -5.81 2.53
CA SER A 290 -6.91 -7.28 2.38
C SER A 290 -6.79 -7.77 0.92
N GLY A 291 -6.86 -6.85 -0.04
CA GLY A 291 -6.59 -7.12 -1.45
C GLY A 291 -5.51 -6.20 -1.97
N GLY A 292 -5.92 -5.13 -2.63
CA GLY A 292 -4.96 -4.22 -3.25
C GLY A 292 -5.23 -2.73 -3.02
N ILE A 293 -4.21 -1.93 -3.32
CA ILE A 293 -4.26 -0.47 -3.21
C ILE A 293 -3.88 0.14 -4.56
N GLN A 294 -4.74 1.03 -5.07
CA GLN A 294 -4.50 1.82 -6.28
C GLN A 294 -4.45 3.30 -5.92
N ILE A 295 -3.30 3.96 -6.13
CA ILE A 295 -3.14 5.41 -5.94
C ILE A 295 -2.85 6.03 -7.30
N ALA A 296 -3.87 6.63 -7.92
CA ALA A 296 -3.72 7.37 -9.17
C ALA A 296 -3.32 8.84 -8.94
N GLY A 297 -3.56 9.38 -7.75
CA GLY A 297 -3.28 10.77 -7.40
C GLY A 297 -3.51 11.06 -5.92
N GLY A 298 -3.45 12.34 -5.55
CA GLY A 298 -3.65 12.80 -4.17
C GLY A 298 -2.40 13.40 -3.53
N ASN A 299 -2.56 14.02 -2.36
CA ASN A 299 -1.47 14.53 -1.53
C ASN A 299 -1.58 13.94 -0.13
N PHE A 300 -0.66 13.07 0.25
CA PHE A 300 -0.66 12.34 1.52
C PHE A 300 0.46 12.82 2.43
N ALA A 301 0.11 13.16 3.66
CA ALA A 301 1.01 13.22 4.80
C ALA A 301 0.64 12.05 5.73
N ILE A 302 1.60 11.16 5.99
CA ILE A 302 1.39 9.91 6.72
C ILE A 302 2.36 9.81 7.89
N ALA A 303 1.82 9.49 9.06
CA ALA A 303 2.53 8.93 10.19
C ALA A 303 1.82 7.65 10.63
N ALA A 304 2.51 6.51 10.52
CA ALA A 304 1.97 5.21 10.90
C ALA A 304 2.78 4.62 12.06
N GLY A 305 2.10 3.85 12.91
CA GLY A 305 2.72 3.07 13.98
C GLY A 305 3.27 1.73 13.49
N ASP A 306 2.69 1.18 12.43
CA ASP A 306 3.22 0.06 11.65
C ASP A 306 3.49 0.54 10.22
N ASP A 307 2.81 0.09 9.18
CA ASP A 307 3.21 0.42 7.81
C ASP A 307 2.62 1.71 7.27
N GLY A 308 3.37 2.38 6.40
CA GLY A 308 2.82 3.53 5.68
C GLY A 308 1.70 3.11 4.73
N ILE A 309 1.95 2.12 3.88
CA ILE A 309 0.99 1.58 2.92
C ILE A 309 1.17 0.07 2.82
N HIS A 310 0.14 -0.69 3.20
CA HIS A 310 0.17 -2.16 3.23
C HIS A 310 -0.96 -2.76 2.40
N ALA A 311 -0.65 -3.76 1.56
CA ALA A 311 -1.67 -4.57 0.91
C ALA A 311 -1.28 -6.06 0.85
N ASP A 312 -2.24 -6.93 1.15
CA ASP A 312 -2.05 -8.38 1.17
C ASP A 312 -1.74 -8.97 -0.21
N VAL A 313 -2.10 -8.28 -1.31
CA VAL A 313 -1.88 -8.75 -2.69
C VAL A 313 -0.98 -7.82 -3.48
N ALA A 314 -1.40 -6.56 -3.68
CA ALA A 314 -0.70 -5.66 -4.59
C ALA A 314 -0.90 -4.18 -4.32
N ILE A 315 0.12 -3.39 -4.63
CA ILE A 315 0.08 -1.92 -4.62
C ILE A 315 0.44 -1.39 -6.00
N ALA A 316 -0.38 -0.46 -6.51
CA ALA A 316 -0.14 0.26 -7.75
C ALA A 316 -0.18 1.79 -7.51
N ILE A 317 0.97 2.44 -7.61
CA ILE A 317 1.12 3.89 -7.50
C ILE A 317 1.38 4.46 -8.90
N ALA A 318 0.42 5.24 -9.39
CA ALA A 318 0.43 5.87 -10.71
C ALA A 318 0.45 7.40 -10.66
N GLY A 319 0.58 7.98 -9.47
CA GLY A 319 0.67 9.42 -9.28
C GLY A 319 0.59 9.84 -7.81
N GLY A 320 0.40 11.15 -7.60
CA GLY A 320 0.27 11.75 -6.28
C GLY A 320 1.59 12.22 -5.65
N THR A 321 1.47 12.93 -4.54
CA THR A 321 2.58 13.24 -3.62
C THR A 321 2.32 12.48 -2.33
N ILE A 322 3.25 11.62 -1.94
CA ILE A 322 3.12 10.74 -0.78
C ILE A 322 4.34 11.00 0.12
N ASP A 323 4.10 11.51 1.32
CA ASP A 323 5.13 11.75 2.33
C ASP A 323 4.84 10.89 3.56
N ILE A 324 5.57 9.78 3.68
CA ILE A 324 5.53 8.87 4.83
C ILE A 324 6.64 9.32 5.77
N ALA A 325 6.27 10.10 6.78
CA ALA A 325 7.20 10.72 7.71
C ALA A 325 7.69 9.76 8.81
N ASN A 326 6.92 8.71 9.08
CA ASN A 326 7.26 7.64 10.01
C ASN A 326 6.44 6.39 9.70
N SER A 327 7.09 5.23 9.72
CA SER A 327 6.47 3.90 9.71
C SER A 327 7.48 2.84 10.17
N ASN A 328 7.00 1.63 10.43
CA ASN A 328 7.82 0.42 10.54
C ASN A 328 8.39 0.10 9.16
N GLU A 329 7.56 -0.38 8.22
CA GLU A 329 7.90 -0.44 6.81
C GLU A 329 7.21 0.70 6.03
N GLY A 330 7.84 1.18 4.97
CA GLY A 330 7.27 2.28 4.17
C GLY A 330 6.09 1.82 3.33
N ILE A 331 6.35 0.88 2.42
CA ILE A 331 5.38 0.33 1.47
C ILE A 331 5.58 -1.18 1.40
N GLU A 332 4.56 -1.95 1.78
CA GLU A 332 4.61 -3.41 1.82
C GLU A 332 3.50 -4.04 0.96
N ALA A 333 3.88 -4.96 0.06
CA ALA A 333 2.96 -5.90 -0.58
C ALA A 333 3.75 -6.99 -1.34
N PRO A 334 3.12 -8.16 -1.65
CA PRO A 334 3.75 -9.17 -2.50
C PRO A 334 4.12 -8.66 -3.89
N THR A 335 3.38 -7.69 -4.43
CA THR A 335 3.68 -7.03 -5.70
C THR A 335 3.48 -5.53 -5.59
N ILE A 336 4.52 -4.75 -5.93
CA ILE A 336 4.47 -3.29 -5.90
C ILE A 336 4.83 -2.75 -7.28
N ALA A 337 4.00 -1.86 -7.81
CA ALA A 337 4.22 -1.16 -9.06
C ALA A 337 4.18 0.37 -8.86
N ILE A 338 5.28 1.05 -9.16
CA ILE A 338 5.40 2.50 -9.13
C ILE A 338 5.64 3.00 -10.56
N SER A 339 4.67 3.71 -11.12
CA SER A 339 4.71 4.21 -12.50
C SER A 339 4.78 5.73 -12.60
N ASP A 340 4.35 6.45 -11.58
CA ASP A 340 4.57 7.89 -11.42
C ASP A 340 4.41 8.28 -9.93
N GLY A 341 4.48 9.56 -9.63
CA GLY A 341 4.28 10.13 -8.30
C GLY A 341 5.58 10.67 -7.69
N LYS A 342 5.43 11.43 -6.60
CA LYS A 342 6.55 11.91 -5.77
C LYS A 342 6.40 11.31 -4.38
N ILE A 343 7.23 10.33 -4.07
CA ILE A 343 7.14 9.49 -2.88
C ILE A 343 8.38 9.72 -2.03
N SER A 344 8.18 10.03 -0.75
CA SER A 344 9.22 10.16 0.27
C SER A 344 8.87 9.24 1.42
N VAL A 345 9.83 8.41 1.85
CA VAL A 345 9.63 7.38 2.86
C VAL A 345 10.70 7.50 3.94
N VAL A 346 10.26 7.56 5.19
CA VAL A 346 11.11 7.38 6.38
C VAL A 346 10.59 6.18 7.16
N ALA A 347 11.36 5.10 7.15
CA ALA A 347 10.99 3.82 7.74
C ALA A 347 11.98 3.38 8.83
N SER A 348 11.47 2.77 9.91
CA SER A 348 12.29 2.23 10.99
C SER A 348 12.80 0.81 10.73
N ASP A 349 12.21 0.13 9.77
CA ASP A 349 12.73 -1.08 9.13
C ASP A 349 12.85 -0.78 7.62
N ASP A 350 12.15 -1.51 6.77
CA ASP A 350 12.34 -1.47 5.33
C ASP A 350 11.63 -0.29 4.65
N GLY A 351 12.29 0.32 3.67
CA GLY A 351 11.71 1.44 2.92
C GLY A 351 10.60 0.99 1.97
N VAL A 352 10.90 -0.02 1.17
CA VAL A 352 9.92 -0.71 0.31
C VAL A 352 10.18 -2.20 0.50
N ASN A 353 9.18 -2.92 0.96
CA ASN A 353 9.27 -4.35 1.21
C ASN A 353 8.36 -5.11 0.25
N VAL A 354 8.96 -5.89 -0.65
CA VAL A 354 8.23 -6.86 -1.46
C VAL A 354 8.30 -8.22 -0.80
N ALA A 355 7.58 -8.33 0.30
CA ALA A 355 7.30 -9.56 1.03
C ALA A 355 5.83 -9.93 0.90
N GLY A 356 5.48 -11.12 1.37
CA GLY A 356 4.10 -11.54 1.36
C GLY A 356 3.86 -12.66 2.35
N GLY A 357 2.70 -12.56 3.01
CA GLY A 357 2.13 -13.62 3.82
C GLY A 357 1.33 -13.03 4.96
N SER A 358 0.00 -13.03 4.81
CA SER A 358 -0.90 -13.15 5.95
C SER A 358 -0.35 -14.23 6.90
N ASP A 359 0.03 -13.85 8.11
CA ASP A 359 0.44 -14.78 9.18
C ASP A 359 -0.70 -15.75 9.61
N GLU A 360 -1.88 -15.62 9.00
CA GLU A 360 -3.10 -16.35 9.32
C GLU A 360 -3.55 -17.16 8.09
N THR A 361 -3.12 -18.43 7.99
CA THR A 361 -3.79 -19.59 7.32
C THR A 361 -2.83 -20.63 6.72
N ALA A 362 -1.62 -20.81 7.25
CA ALA A 362 -0.91 -22.07 7.06
C ALA A 362 -1.49 -23.13 8.01
N ALA A 363 -2.52 -23.85 7.53
CA ALA A 363 -2.99 -25.07 8.15
C ALA A 363 -1.81 -26.01 8.46
N ALA A 364 -1.87 -26.58 9.67
CA ALA A 364 -0.89 -27.45 10.30
C ALA A 364 -0.31 -28.55 9.39
N ASP A 365 0.96 -28.88 9.68
CA ASP A 365 1.75 -30.06 9.27
C ASP A 365 2.87 -29.87 8.20
N GLY A 366 3.33 -28.64 7.96
CA GLY A 366 4.61 -28.37 7.28
C GLY A 366 5.71 -27.92 8.26
N PRO A 367 6.99 -28.30 8.09
CA PRO A 367 8.06 -27.74 8.91
C PRO A 367 8.11 -26.21 8.71
N PRO A 368 8.26 -25.41 9.79
CA PRO A 368 8.33 -23.95 9.69
C PRO A 368 9.57 -23.54 8.87
N GLY A 369 9.38 -22.70 7.85
CA GLY A 369 10.45 -22.18 6.98
C GLY A 369 10.45 -22.68 5.54
N GLY A 370 9.28 -22.93 4.95
CA GLY A 370 9.16 -23.23 3.52
C GLY A 370 9.08 -21.97 2.67
N ASN A 371 10.21 -21.27 2.47
CA ASN A 371 10.30 -20.23 1.43
C ASN A 371 9.99 -20.87 0.08
N GLU A 372 8.96 -20.38 -0.62
CA GLU A 372 9.03 -20.39 -2.07
C GLU A 372 10.31 -19.65 -2.45
N SER A 373 11.22 -20.36 -3.12
CA SER A 373 12.57 -19.87 -3.38
C SER A 373 12.53 -18.60 -4.25
N GLY A 374 13.14 -17.51 -3.76
CA GLY A 374 12.95 -16.11 -4.19
C GLY A 374 13.38 -15.71 -5.61
N ALA A 375 13.59 -16.65 -6.54
CA ALA A 375 13.80 -16.33 -7.96
C ALA A 375 12.52 -16.49 -8.82
N ASP A 376 11.54 -17.26 -8.35
CA ASP A 376 10.31 -17.60 -9.10
C ASP A 376 9.05 -17.37 -8.25
N SER A 377 9.17 -16.60 -7.15
CA SER A 377 8.12 -16.37 -6.15
C SER A 377 6.96 -15.49 -6.64
N GLY A 378 6.97 -15.04 -7.89
CA GLY A 378 6.03 -14.05 -8.45
C GLY A 378 6.08 -12.66 -7.78
N ARG A 379 6.77 -12.54 -6.64
CA ARG A 379 6.99 -11.30 -5.89
C ARG A 379 7.85 -10.34 -6.69
N LYS A 380 7.39 -9.10 -6.82
CA LYS A 380 8.06 -8.14 -7.69
C LYS A 380 7.87 -6.68 -7.30
N LEU A 381 8.97 -5.93 -7.28
CA LEU A 381 8.97 -4.47 -7.35
C LEU A 381 9.15 -4.03 -8.80
N THR A 382 8.23 -3.23 -9.34
CA THR A 382 8.35 -2.64 -10.67
C THR A 382 8.35 -1.12 -10.58
N ILE A 383 9.43 -0.48 -11.04
CA ILE A 383 9.56 0.98 -11.09
C ILE A 383 9.70 1.41 -12.56
N SER A 384 8.69 2.11 -13.07
CA SER A 384 8.65 2.58 -14.46
C SER A 384 8.67 4.10 -14.62
N GLY A 385 8.49 4.84 -13.53
CA GLY A 385 8.49 6.30 -13.51
C GLY A 385 8.46 6.86 -12.10
N GLY A 386 8.17 8.15 -11.98
CA GLY A 386 8.06 8.85 -10.69
C GLY A 386 9.41 9.18 -10.03
N TYR A 387 9.31 9.68 -8.80
CA TYR A 387 10.41 9.99 -7.90
C TYR A 387 10.17 9.28 -6.58
N LEU A 388 11.08 8.39 -6.19
CA LEU A 388 11.04 7.64 -4.93
C LEU A 388 12.29 7.96 -4.12
N ALA A 389 12.13 8.55 -2.93
CA ALA A 389 13.19 8.76 -1.97
C ALA A 389 12.93 7.94 -0.71
N VAL A 390 13.89 7.12 -0.34
CA VAL A 390 13.82 6.22 0.81
C VAL A 390 14.91 6.58 1.82
N ASP A 391 14.52 6.71 3.08
CA ASP A 391 15.38 6.81 4.26
C ASP A 391 14.99 5.69 5.24
N ALA A 392 15.65 4.54 5.13
CA ALA A 392 15.30 3.31 5.86
C ALA A 392 16.39 2.94 6.87
N GLN A 393 16.03 2.46 8.06
CA GLN A 393 17.01 1.86 8.99
C GLN A 393 17.24 0.39 8.68
N GLY A 394 16.20 -0.30 8.19
CA GLY A 394 16.22 -1.58 7.50
C GLY A 394 16.72 -1.46 6.07
N ASP A 395 16.34 -2.42 5.25
CA ASP A 395 16.66 -2.45 3.84
C ASP A 395 16.00 -1.28 3.10
N GLY A 396 16.70 -0.76 2.08
CA GLY A 396 16.20 0.36 1.32
C GLY A 396 15.07 -0.05 0.39
N LEU A 397 15.43 -0.85 -0.62
CA LEU A 397 14.48 -1.63 -1.41
C LEU A 397 14.75 -3.09 -1.07
N ASP A 398 13.81 -3.75 -0.39
CA ASP A 398 13.82 -5.19 -0.17
C ASP A 398 12.83 -5.88 -1.10
N ALA A 399 13.27 -6.96 -1.73
CA ALA A 399 12.40 -7.84 -2.45
C ALA A 399 12.79 -9.30 -2.21
N ASN A 400 11.88 -10.05 -1.58
CA ASN A 400 11.91 -11.51 -1.53
C ASN A 400 11.60 -12.17 -2.90
N GLY A 401 11.91 -11.45 -3.97
CA GLY A 401 11.62 -11.71 -5.37
C GLY A 401 12.53 -10.83 -6.24
N SER A 402 11.98 -10.27 -7.32
CA SER A 402 12.77 -9.46 -8.27
C SER A 402 12.40 -7.99 -8.26
N ILE A 403 13.35 -7.15 -8.67
CA ILE A 403 13.16 -5.73 -8.94
C ILE A 403 13.34 -5.49 -10.45
N GLU A 404 12.41 -4.76 -11.06
CA GLU A 404 12.55 -4.24 -12.41
C GLU A 404 12.46 -2.72 -12.41
N MET A 405 13.44 -2.06 -13.03
CA MET A 405 13.44 -0.61 -13.18
C MET A 405 13.64 -0.22 -14.65
N THR A 406 12.66 0.48 -15.20
CA THR A 406 12.64 0.94 -16.61
C THR A 406 12.65 2.46 -16.73
N GLY A 407 12.37 3.19 -15.65
CA GLY A 407 12.30 4.65 -15.60
C GLY A 407 12.29 5.17 -14.17
N GLY A 408 12.00 6.46 -14.01
CA GLY A 408 11.93 7.12 -12.71
C GLY A 408 13.28 7.52 -12.11
N THR A 409 13.22 8.16 -10.94
CA THR A 409 14.37 8.54 -10.11
C THR A 409 14.21 7.91 -8.74
N VAL A 410 15.17 7.09 -8.33
CA VAL A 410 15.18 6.41 -7.04
C VAL A 410 16.41 6.82 -6.24
N ILE A 411 16.20 7.24 -5.01
CA ILE A 411 17.23 7.62 -4.05
C ILE A 411 17.03 6.78 -2.79
N VAL A 412 18.07 6.07 -2.37
CA VAL A 412 18.05 5.29 -1.14
C VAL A 412 19.15 5.77 -0.20
N ASN A 413 18.76 6.15 1.01
CA ASN A 413 19.62 6.49 2.12
C ASN A 413 19.50 5.46 3.25
N GLY A 414 20.58 4.75 3.51
CA GLY A 414 20.61 3.65 4.47
C GLY A 414 20.65 2.28 3.79
N PRO A 415 20.77 1.21 4.58
CA PRO A 415 20.91 1.18 6.04
C PRO A 415 22.31 1.54 6.52
N THR A 416 22.46 1.76 7.82
CA THR A 416 23.78 1.89 8.46
C THR A 416 24.31 0.58 9.04
N GLU A 417 23.43 -0.42 9.23
CA GLU A 417 23.78 -1.72 9.77
C GLU A 417 24.24 -2.68 8.68
N ASN A 418 25.18 -3.58 9.02
CA ASN A 418 25.73 -4.53 8.06
C ASN A 418 24.84 -5.75 7.81
N GLY A 419 23.77 -5.93 8.60
CA GLY A 419 22.78 -6.98 8.39
C GLY A 419 21.84 -6.72 7.23
N ASN A 420 21.77 -5.45 6.80
CA ASN A 420 20.81 -4.92 5.85
C ASN A 420 21.56 -4.28 4.66
N GLY A 421 20.92 -4.17 3.51
CA GLY A 421 21.37 -3.60 2.24
C GLY A 421 20.54 -2.41 1.76
N ALA A 422 21.19 -1.46 1.08
CA ALA A 422 20.45 -0.36 0.44
C ALA A 422 19.57 -0.88 -0.71
N LEU A 423 20.01 -1.99 -1.30
CA LEU A 423 19.27 -2.81 -2.23
C LEU A 423 19.42 -4.24 -1.69
N ASP A 424 18.30 -4.90 -1.42
CA ASP A 424 18.27 -6.33 -1.15
C ASP A 424 17.21 -6.98 -2.06
N TYR A 425 17.61 -8.09 -2.68
CA TYR A 425 16.72 -8.84 -3.52
C TYR A 425 17.20 -10.29 -3.67
N ASP A 426 16.25 -11.23 -3.63
CA ASP A 426 16.53 -12.66 -3.77
C ASP A 426 16.69 -13.10 -5.23
N GLY A 427 15.92 -12.48 -6.13
CA GLY A 427 15.82 -12.82 -7.53
C GLY A 427 16.80 -12.04 -8.39
N THR A 428 16.26 -11.14 -9.22
CA THR A 428 17.08 -10.26 -10.07
C THR A 428 16.69 -8.81 -9.89
N PHE A 429 17.64 -7.91 -10.02
CA PHE A 429 17.39 -6.50 -10.24
C PHE A 429 17.78 -6.14 -11.67
N VAL A 430 16.79 -6.10 -12.56
CA VAL A 430 16.97 -5.72 -13.98
C VAL A 430 16.67 -4.24 -14.19
N MET A 431 17.71 -3.49 -14.52
CA MET A 431 17.62 -2.06 -14.81
C MET A 431 17.86 -1.77 -16.30
N THR A 432 16.88 -1.17 -16.96
CA THR A 432 16.94 -0.81 -18.39
C THR A 432 16.80 0.69 -18.65
N GLY A 433 16.42 1.46 -17.64
CA GLY A 433 16.30 2.92 -17.69
C GLY A 433 16.12 3.52 -16.30
N GLY A 434 15.92 4.84 -16.25
CA GLY A 434 15.77 5.59 -14.99
C GLY A 434 17.09 5.96 -14.33
N PHE A 435 17.03 6.59 -13.17
CA PHE A 435 18.18 7.00 -12.36
C PHE A 435 18.08 6.37 -10.97
N LEU A 436 19.15 5.74 -10.50
CA LEU A 436 19.22 5.12 -9.18
C LEU A 436 20.51 5.54 -8.47
N VAL A 437 20.38 6.04 -7.25
CA VAL A 437 21.49 6.13 -6.29
C VAL A 437 21.09 5.47 -4.98
N ALA A 438 21.93 4.57 -4.48
CA ALA A 438 21.68 3.87 -3.23
C ALA A 438 22.95 3.88 -2.38
N ALA A 439 22.88 4.47 -1.19
CA ALA A 439 24.00 4.58 -0.27
C ALA A 439 23.66 3.93 1.08
N GLY A 440 24.52 3.02 1.54
CA GLY A 440 24.30 2.32 2.80
C GLY A 440 25.56 1.63 3.32
N SER A 441 25.38 0.63 4.17
CA SER A 441 26.45 -0.23 4.67
C SER A 441 27.18 -0.96 3.54
N SER A 442 28.37 -1.54 3.80
CA SER A 442 29.02 -2.43 2.83
C SER A 442 28.83 -3.92 3.14
N GLY A 443 28.10 -4.24 4.22
CA GLY A 443 27.90 -5.61 4.70
C GLY A 443 27.16 -6.47 3.69
N MET A 444 25.97 -6.02 3.30
CA MET A 444 25.07 -6.66 2.33
C MET A 444 24.95 -5.85 1.04
N ALA A 445 25.98 -5.07 0.68
CA ALA A 445 25.89 -4.19 -0.49
C ALA A 445 25.71 -4.98 -1.79
N GLN A 446 24.54 -4.83 -2.41
CA GLN A 446 24.21 -5.35 -3.73
C GLN A 446 24.26 -4.25 -4.81
N ALA A 447 24.30 -4.69 -6.06
CA ALA A 447 24.19 -3.86 -7.26
C ALA A 447 23.14 -4.48 -8.20
N THR A 448 22.85 -3.87 -9.34
CA THR A 448 21.93 -4.47 -10.35
C THR A 448 22.51 -5.75 -10.96
N SER A 449 21.64 -6.64 -11.43
CA SER A 449 22.04 -7.92 -12.05
C SER A 449 22.60 -7.74 -13.47
N GLU A 450 23.36 -8.73 -13.96
CA GLU A 450 24.04 -8.69 -15.28
C GLU A 450 23.09 -8.63 -16.49
N GLN A 451 21.81 -8.98 -16.29
CA GLN A 451 20.75 -8.90 -17.28
C GLN A 451 20.33 -7.44 -17.58
N SER A 452 20.74 -6.49 -16.74
CA SER A 452 20.50 -5.06 -16.94
C SER A 452 21.19 -4.54 -18.21
N THR A 453 20.55 -3.57 -18.87
CA THR A 453 21.13 -2.90 -20.05
C THR A 453 21.71 -1.53 -19.74
N GLN A 454 21.36 -0.95 -18.59
CA GLN A 454 21.93 0.30 -18.11
C GLN A 454 23.15 0.04 -17.23
N SER A 455 24.21 0.83 -17.44
CA SER A 455 25.45 0.72 -16.67
C SER A 455 25.31 1.29 -15.27
N GLY A 456 25.84 0.57 -14.28
CA GLY A 456 25.97 1.01 -12.90
C GLY A 456 27.41 0.90 -12.37
N VAL A 457 27.66 1.62 -11.29
CA VAL A 457 28.92 1.60 -10.55
C VAL A 457 28.63 1.41 -9.07
N LEU A 458 29.31 0.44 -8.43
CA LEU A 458 29.28 0.28 -6.97
C LEU A 458 30.64 0.68 -6.39
N MET A 459 30.67 1.78 -5.63
CA MET A 459 31.84 2.20 -4.87
C MET A 459 31.76 1.66 -3.44
N THR A 460 32.84 1.07 -2.95
CA THR A 460 32.99 0.68 -1.53
C THR A 460 34.17 1.39 -0.90
N TYR A 461 33.98 1.86 0.33
CA TYR A 461 35.02 2.53 1.11
C TYR A 461 35.56 1.59 2.19
N PRO A 462 36.88 1.60 2.48
CA PRO A 462 37.43 0.79 3.55
C PRO A 462 36.99 1.26 4.93
N GLN A 463 36.57 2.52 5.07
CA GLN A 463 36.09 3.12 6.30
C GLN A 463 34.73 3.77 6.04
N THR A 464 33.87 3.79 7.06
CA THR A 464 32.58 4.48 7.01
C THR A 464 32.78 5.97 6.75
N GLN A 465 32.06 6.48 5.76
CA GLN A 465 31.94 7.89 5.44
C GLN A 465 30.84 8.53 6.28
N GLN A 466 31.01 9.79 6.67
CA GLN A 466 30.01 10.50 7.46
C GLN A 466 28.83 10.93 6.58
N ALA A 467 27.61 10.90 7.14
CA ALA A 467 26.43 11.53 6.55
C ALA A 467 26.75 12.96 6.07
N GLY A 468 26.19 13.34 4.93
CA GLY A 468 26.42 14.63 4.30
C GLY A 468 27.75 14.75 3.53
N THR A 469 28.62 13.74 3.57
CA THR A 469 29.83 13.72 2.71
C THR A 469 29.39 13.50 1.26
N ILE A 470 29.63 14.48 0.39
CA ILE A 470 29.22 14.41 -1.01
C ILE A 470 30.01 13.32 -1.75
N VAL A 471 29.29 12.49 -2.51
CA VAL A 471 29.79 11.68 -3.62
C VAL A 471 29.47 12.41 -4.92
N HIS A 472 30.49 12.73 -5.69
CA HIS A 472 30.35 13.37 -6.99
C HIS A 472 30.99 12.51 -8.07
N LEU A 473 30.27 12.28 -9.15
CA LEU A 473 30.75 11.51 -10.31
C LEU A 473 30.65 12.39 -11.54
N GLU A 474 31.74 12.55 -12.28
CA GLU A 474 31.81 13.32 -13.52
C GLU A 474 32.41 12.48 -14.66
N ASP A 475 32.07 12.85 -15.89
CA ASP A 475 32.69 12.31 -17.10
C ASP A 475 34.03 13.01 -17.42
N SER A 476 34.71 12.58 -18.50
CA SER A 476 35.99 13.15 -18.92
C SER A 476 35.92 14.62 -19.38
N ASP A 477 34.72 15.12 -19.69
CA ASP A 477 34.48 16.51 -20.10
C ASP A 477 34.14 17.40 -18.89
N GLY A 478 34.04 16.83 -17.68
CA GLY A 478 33.68 17.52 -16.44
C GLY A 478 32.17 17.71 -16.27
N ASN A 479 31.33 17.00 -17.03
CA ASN A 479 29.89 17.01 -16.81
C ASN A 479 29.54 16.10 -15.64
N ALA A 480 28.76 16.61 -14.70
CA ALA A 480 28.27 15.84 -13.58
C ALA A 480 27.31 14.73 -14.05
N ILE A 481 27.57 13.50 -13.60
CA ILE A 481 26.65 12.37 -13.67
C ILE A 481 25.75 12.34 -12.44
N ILE A 482 26.33 12.60 -11.27
CA ILE A 482 25.62 12.73 -9.99
C ILE A 482 26.41 13.61 -9.03
N THR A 483 25.70 14.38 -8.22
CA THR A 483 26.22 15.02 -7.00
C THR A 483 25.26 14.67 -5.87
N PHE A 484 25.68 13.84 -4.92
CA PHE A 484 24.80 13.26 -3.91
C PHE A 484 25.44 13.31 -2.52
N ALA A 485 24.70 13.77 -1.51
CA ALA A 485 25.11 13.73 -0.11
C ALA A 485 24.16 12.80 0.67
N PRO A 486 24.56 11.55 0.96
CA PRO A 486 23.71 10.63 1.72
C PRO A 486 23.28 11.23 3.08
N SER A 487 22.01 11.09 3.45
CA SER A 487 21.49 11.54 4.76
C SER A 487 22.03 10.70 5.93
N LYS A 488 22.55 9.50 5.64
CA LYS A 488 23.11 8.56 6.62
C LYS A 488 24.60 8.31 6.41
N ASN A 489 25.25 7.82 7.46
CA ASN A 489 26.60 7.27 7.33
C ASN A 489 26.57 6.11 6.35
N TYR A 490 27.58 6.02 5.48
CA TYR A 490 27.59 5.04 4.41
C TYR A 490 29.00 4.47 4.22
N GLN A 491 29.07 3.28 3.65
CA GLN A 491 30.32 2.61 3.28
C GLN A 491 30.26 2.04 1.86
N SER A 492 29.07 2.00 1.25
CA SER A 492 28.87 1.72 -0.17
C SER A 492 27.98 2.80 -0.80
N VAL A 493 28.19 3.04 -2.10
CA VAL A 493 27.27 3.81 -2.95
C VAL A 493 27.16 3.13 -4.31
N PHE A 494 25.95 2.72 -4.68
CA PHE A 494 25.60 2.30 -6.03
C PHE A 494 25.04 3.49 -6.80
N VAL A 495 25.48 3.68 -8.04
CA VAL A 495 24.94 4.69 -8.96
C VAL A 495 24.68 4.04 -10.31
N SER A 496 23.47 4.20 -10.83
CA SER A 496 23.11 3.89 -12.21
C SER A 496 22.38 5.08 -12.82
N SER A 497 22.81 5.48 -14.02
CA SER A 497 22.28 6.66 -14.69
C SER A 497 22.26 6.44 -16.19
N PRO A 498 21.30 7.01 -16.93
CA PRO A 498 21.30 6.95 -18.39
C PRO A 498 22.55 7.64 -18.98
N ASN A 499 23.23 8.49 -18.22
CA ASN A 499 24.45 9.20 -18.63
C ASN A 499 25.74 8.38 -18.39
N LEU A 500 25.66 7.24 -17.69
CA LEU A 500 26.77 6.27 -17.62
C LEU A 500 26.80 5.43 -18.89
N LYS A 501 27.90 5.56 -19.64
CA LYS A 501 28.10 4.91 -20.94
C LYS A 501 29.24 3.91 -20.85
N LYS A 502 28.99 2.73 -21.40
CA LYS A 502 30.01 1.70 -21.60
C LYS A 502 31.18 2.26 -22.42
N ASP A 503 32.39 1.85 -22.05
CA ASP A 503 33.68 2.22 -22.64
C ASP A 503 34.05 3.71 -22.48
N ALA A 504 33.31 4.48 -21.67
CA ALA A 504 33.66 5.86 -21.29
C ALA A 504 34.35 5.92 -19.92
N SER A 505 35.17 6.96 -19.72
CA SER A 505 35.92 7.19 -18.49
C SER A 505 35.25 8.20 -17.57
N TYR A 506 35.35 7.95 -16.27
CA TYR A 506 34.72 8.75 -15.22
C TYR A 506 35.66 8.92 -14.03
N ALA A 507 35.44 10.00 -13.28
CA ALA A 507 36.14 10.27 -12.03
C ALA A 507 35.14 10.44 -10.88
N LEU A 508 35.35 9.69 -9.80
CA LEU A 508 34.58 9.79 -8.57
C LEU A 508 35.35 10.64 -7.55
N TYR A 509 34.65 11.57 -6.91
CA TYR A 509 35.14 12.48 -5.89
C TYR A 509 34.36 12.31 -4.60
N SER A 510 35.02 12.59 -3.48
CA SER A 510 34.43 12.60 -2.14
C SER A 510 34.63 13.95 -1.44
N GLY A 511 33.63 14.35 -0.66
CA GLY A 511 33.56 15.65 0.02
C GLY A 511 33.32 16.80 -0.94
N GLY A 512 33.76 18.01 -0.56
CA GLY A 512 33.48 19.23 -1.30
C GLY A 512 32.14 19.86 -0.94
N ALA A 513 31.63 20.72 -1.81
CA ALA A 513 30.36 21.40 -1.67
C ALA A 513 29.68 21.56 -3.04
N SER A 514 28.35 21.62 -3.04
CA SER A 514 27.52 21.91 -4.21
C SER A 514 26.67 23.16 -3.97
N THR A 515 26.45 23.96 -5.01
CA THR A 515 25.47 25.05 -5.01
C THR A 515 24.13 24.66 -5.66
N GLY A 516 23.97 23.38 -6.01
CA GLY A 516 22.73 22.85 -6.59
C GLY A 516 21.57 22.88 -5.61
N ASN A 517 20.36 22.66 -6.13
CA ASN A 517 19.18 22.46 -5.30
C ASN A 517 19.20 21.05 -4.73
N ASP A 518 19.16 20.93 -3.41
CA ASP A 518 19.11 19.66 -2.71
C ASP A 518 17.66 19.13 -2.65
N ALA A 519 17.47 17.90 -3.13
CA ALA A 519 16.29 17.10 -2.88
C ALA A 519 16.72 15.70 -2.38
N ASN A 520 16.43 15.39 -1.12
CA ASN A 520 16.75 14.11 -0.47
C ASN A 520 18.26 13.71 -0.58
N GLY A 521 19.15 14.70 -0.60
CA GLY A 521 20.59 14.53 -0.76
C GLY A 521 21.07 14.61 -2.21
N LEU A 522 20.19 14.50 -3.21
CA LEU A 522 20.54 14.64 -4.62
C LEU A 522 20.54 16.12 -5.00
N TYR A 523 21.68 16.62 -5.46
CA TYR A 523 21.82 17.99 -5.93
C TYR A 523 21.56 18.07 -7.42
N ASP A 524 20.57 18.88 -7.81
CA ASP A 524 20.29 19.22 -9.21
C ASP A 524 20.74 20.65 -9.55
N GLY A 525 21.39 20.80 -10.71
CA GLY A 525 22.03 22.03 -11.14
C GLY A 525 23.18 22.51 -10.22
N GLY A 526 23.67 23.72 -10.47
CA GLY A 526 24.74 24.35 -9.69
C GLY A 526 26.16 23.87 -10.01
N GLU A 527 27.13 24.32 -9.21
CA GLU A 527 28.55 23.98 -9.34
C GLU A 527 29.01 23.12 -8.16
N TYR A 528 29.71 22.02 -8.46
CA TYR A 528 30.45 21.22 -7.47
C TYR A 528 31.90 21.69 -7.39
N GLN A 529 32.44 21.83 -6.18
CA GLN A 529 33.83 22.22 -5.98
C GLN A 529 34.43 21.75 -4.66
N GLY A 530 35.77 21.69 -4.63
CA GLY A 530 36.55 21.46 -3.40
C GLY A 530 36.59 19.99 -2.93
N GLY A 531 36.09 19.05 -3.73
CA GLY A 531 36.19 17.62 -3.47
C GLY A 531 37.58 17.03 -3.72
N THR A 532 37.81 15.85 -3.14
CA THR A 532 39.01 15.05 -3.40
C THR A 532 38.69 13.97 -4.40
N LYS A 533 39.46 13.90 -5.50
CA LYS A 533 39.36 12.80 -6.45
C LYS A 533 39.76 11.49 -5.77
N VAL A 534 38.86 10.52 -5.76
CA VAL A 534 39.05 9.21 -5.14
C VAL A 534 39.60 8.22 -6.15
N VAL A 535 38.94 8.10 -7.30
CA VAL A 535 39.28 7.09 -8.32
C VAL A 535 38.88 7.56 -9.71
N GLU A 536 39.67 7.18 -10.70
CA GLU A 536 39.35 7.33 -12.14
C GLU A 536 39.27 5.92 -12.75
N TYR A 537 38.25 5.67 -13.56
CA TYR A 537 37.96 4.35 -14.09
C TYR A 537 37.27 4.43 -15.45
N THR A 538 37.15 3.29 -16.12
CA THR A 538 36.37 3.15 -17.35
C THR A 538 35.29 2.10 -17.13
N VAL A 539 34.05 2.39 -17.53
CA VAL A 539 32.94 1.45 -17.44
C VAL A 539 33.15 0.34 -18.46
N SER A 540 33.37 -0.90 -18.00
CA SER A 540 33.70 -2.04 -18.89
C SER A 540 32.64 -3.14 -18.94
N SER A 541 31.78 -3.20 -17.91
CA SER A 541 30.69 -4.16 -17.73
C SER A 541 29.38 -3.45 -17.37
N VAL A 542 28.29 -4.22 -17.22
CA VAL A 542 27.00 -3.70 -16.74
C VAL A 542 27.17 -3.08 -15.36
N VAL A 543 27.84 -3.76 -14.43
CA VAL A 543 28.25 -3.18 -13.14
C VAL A 543 29.77 -3.06 -13.09
N THR A 544 30.28 -1.87 -12.80
CA THR A 544 31.69 -1.64 -12.48
C THR A 544 31.86 -1.56 -10.96
N TRP A 545 32.67 -2.45 -10.40
CA TRP A 545 32.94 -2.49 -8.96
C TRP A 545 34.20 -1.68 -8.65
N LEU A 546 34.12 -0.79 -7.66
CA LEU A 546 35.19 0.13 -7.31
C LEU A 546 35.51 0.10 -5.81
N ASN A 547 36.78 0.37 -5.53
CA ASN A 547 37.23 0.91 -4.27
C ASN A 547 38.26 2.03 -4.53
N GLU A 548 38.87 2.58 -3.47
CA GLU A 548 39.87 3.65 -3.58
C GLU A 548 41.14 3.27 -4.37
N SER A 549 41.36 1.98 -4.65
CA SER A 549 42.50 1.49 -5.45
C SER A 549 42.17 1.33 -6.94
N GLY A 550 40.92 1.47 -7.37
CA GLY A 550 40.51 1.28 -8.77
C GLY A 550 39.38 0.27 -8.94
N VAL A 551 39.32 -0.30 -10.15
CA VAL A 551 38.36 -1.35 -10.52
C VAL A 551 38.67 -2.65 -9.78
N THR A 552 37.65 -3.24 -9.17
CA THR A 552 37.70 -4.52 -8.46
C THR A 552 36.74 -5.53 -9.09
N GLU A 553 36.70 -6.74 -8.51
CA GLU A 553 35.70 -7.74 -8.83
C GLU A 553 34.47 -7.57 -7.91
N ALA A 554 33.35 -8.18 -8.30
CA ALA A 554 32.22 -8.36 -7.40
C ALA A 554 32.68 -9.10 -6.14
N ARG A 555 32.16 -8.73 -4.97
CA ARG A 555 32.43 -9.49 -3.75
C ARG A 555 31.80 -10.88 -3.89
N SER A 556 32.61 -11.88 -4.20
CA SER A 556 32.19 -13.28 -4.17
C SER A 556 32.05 -13.71 -2.71
N GLY A 557 30.84 -13.73 -2.15
CA GLY A 557 30.67 -14.19 -0.77
C GLY A 557 29.29 -14.03 -0.10
N MET A 558 28.37 -13.28 -0.67
CA MET A 558 27.01 -13.11 -0.14
C MET A 558 26.04 -13.09 -1.33
N MET A 559 25.93 -14.22 -2.03
CA MET A 559 24.64 -14.54 -2.66
C MET A 559 23.81 -15.21 -1.58
N GLY A 560 22.57 -14.74 -1.39
CA GLY A 560 21.55 -15.41 -0.59
C GLY A 560 21.59 -16.92 -0.87
N GLY A 561 21.95 -17.67 0.17
CA GLY A 561 22.31 -19.07 0.05
C GLY A 561 22.20 -19.74 1.41
N GLY A 562 20.95 -19.91 1.85
CA GLY A 562 20.64 -20.73 3.02
C GLY A 562 21.21 -22.15 2.89
N GLY A 563 21.76 -22.66 3.99
CA GLY A 563 22.00 -24.09 4.18
C GLY A 563 23.38 -24.47 4.73
N GLY A 564 23.55 -24.41 6.05
CA GLY A 564 24.67 -25.08 6.74
C GLY A 564 24.50 -25.09 8.27
N PRO A 565 24.51 -26.24 8.95
CA PRO A 565 23.80 -26.44 10.21
C PRO A 565 24.59 -25.95 11.43
N GLY A 566 23.96 -25.15 12.29
CA GLY A 566 24.56 -24.68 13.52
C GLY A 566 23.52 -24.19 14.53
N GLY A 567 22.74 -25.10 15.10
CA GLY A 567 21.87 -24.80 16.22
C GLY A 567 22.66 -24.25 17.42
N GLY A 568 22.07 -23.28 18.13
CA GLY A 568 22.66 -22.81 19.38
C GLY A 568 22.16 -21.48 19.93
N ASN A 569 20.87 -21.41 20.26
CA ASN A 569 20.37 -20.77 21.50
C ASN A 569 20.62 -19.26 21.71
N ARG A 570 19.60 -18.44 21.45
CA ARG A 570 19.28 -17.10 22.02
C ARG A 570 17.99 -16.64 21.34
N GLY A 571 16.87 -16.28 21.98
CA GLY A 571 16.42 -16.30 23.35
C GLY A 571 14.97 -15.79 23.30
N GLN A 572 13.99 -16.69 23.50
CA GLN A 572 12.57 -16.35 23.59
C GLN A 572 12.34 -15.37 24.75
N GLY A 573 11.82 -14.18 24.42
CA GLY A 573 11.23 -13.24 25.37
C GLY A 573 9.72 -13.17 25.16
N GLY A 574 9.03 -14.30 25.34
CA GLY A 574 7.57 -14.32 25.39
C GLY A 574 7.07 -13.65 26.67
N GLY A 575 6.15 -12.70 26.52
CA GLY A 575 5.51 -11.96 27.60
C GLY A 575 3.99 -12.00 27.51
N GLY A 576 3.40 -13.18 27.27
CA GLY A 576 1.98 -13.41 27.53
C GLY A 576 1.72 -13.44 29.05
N GLY A 577 0.79 -12.60 29.50
CA GLY A 577 0.39 -12.52 30.91
C GLY A 577 -1.13 -12.53 31.04
N ASP A 578 -1.66 -13.71 31.30
CA ASP A 578 -3.06 -14.02 31.55
C ASP A 578 -3.75 -13.15 32.62
N ARG A 579 -5.05 -12.92 32.35
CA ARG A 579 -6.08 -12.45 33.29
C ARG A 579 -6.19 -13.39 34.51
N MET A 580 -6.38 -12.84 35.72
CA MET A 580 -7.27 -13.35 36.80
C MET A 580 -7.33 -12.36 38.00
N PRO A 581 -8.36 -12.44 38.89
CA PRO A 581 -9.30 -11.34 39.21
C PRO A 581 -9.07 -10.68 40.61
N PRO A 582 -9.94 -9.76 41.11
CA PRO A 582 -9.57 -8.73 42.09
C PRO A 582 -9.72 -9.21 43.54
N ASP A 583 -8.91 -8.63 44.43
CA ASP A 583 -9.33 -8.32 45.81
C ASP A 583 -8.33 -7.39 46.53
N GLY A 584 -8.88 -6.32 47.11
CA GLY A 584 -8.69 -6.00 48.53
C GLY A 584 -7.40 -5.32 49.02
N ASN A 585 -7.54 -4.02 49.30
CA ASN A 585 -6.88 -3.26 50.38
C ASN A 585 -5.35 -3.08 50.39
N GLY A 586 -4.92 -1.84 50.18
CA GLY A 586 -3.57 -1.40 50.57
C GLY A 586 -3.30 0.06 50.20
N GLU A 587 -3.24 0.92 51.21
CA GLU A 587 -3.11 2.38 51.19
C GLU A 587 -2.04 2.96 50.24
N ARG A 588 -2.38 4.08 49.58
CA ARG A 588 -1.48 4.96 48.82
C ARG A 588 -0.66 5.85 49.76
N PRO A 589 0.64 6.07 49.51
CA PRO A 589 1.33 7.27 49.98
C PRO A 589 1.28 8.38 48.92
N GLN A 590 0.87 9.56 49.36
CA GLN A 590 0.98 10.80 48.61
C GLN A 590 2.43 11.10 48.22
N ARG A 591 2.64 11.57 46.99
CA ARG A 591 3.68 12.54 46.70
C ARG A 591 3.13 13.69 45.87
N VAL A 592 3.49 14.86 46.36
CA VAL A 592 3.38 16.19 45.78
C VAL A 592 3.87 16.19 44.33
N GLN A 593 2.96 16.43 43.39
CA GLN A 593 2.86 17.66 42.59
C GLN A 593 1.40 17.90 42.25
#